data_AF-A0A5N6UYJ4-F1
#
_entry.id   AF-A0A5N6UYJ4-F1
#
_cell.length_a   1.000
_cell.length_b   1.000
_cell.length_c   1.000
_cell.angle_alpha   90.00
_cell.angle_beta   90.00
_cell.angle_gamma   90.00
#
_symmetry.space_group_name_H-M   'P 1'
#
loop_
_entity.id
_entity.type
_entity.pdbx_description
1 polymer ?
#
loop_
_entity_poly.entity_id
_entity_poly.type
_entity_poly.pdbx_seq_one_letter_code
_entity_poly.pdbx_strand_id
1 'polypeptide(L)'
;MCSSGSHKSDQNDVPPPPPPPPLIGKTAPKLPSVASEGPAGSYLVELLIFNGWPFKDHWAYWVRSHSDPDISVQLHATGDVRNGFEFQIKRNYDFHDENSECPSTGVPLQ
;
A
#
# COMPACT_ATOMS: atom_id res chain seq x y z
N MET A 1 -63.64 35.44 -3.35
CA MET A 1 -63.66 34.48 -2.21
C MET A 1 -63.21 33.13 -2.71
N CYS A 2 -62.27 32.54 -1.99
CA CYS A 2 -61.54 31.32 -2.33
C CYS A 2 -62.45 30.08 -2.43
N SER A 3 -62.07 29.13 -3.28
CA SER A 3 -62.31 27.71 -2.99
C SER A 3 -61.24 26.85 -3.63
N SER A 4 -60.68 26.01 -2.76
CA SER A 4 -59.45 25.25 -2.88
C SER A 4 -59.60 24.04 -3.79
N GLY A 5 -58.55 23.76 -4.58
CA GLY A 5 -58.38 22.51 -5.32
C GLY A 5 -56.98 21.96 -5.09
N SER A 6 -56.89 20.97 -4.20
CA SER A 6 -55.80 20.03 -3.87
C SER A 6 -54.40 20.26 -4.46
N HIS A 7 -53.46 20.61 -3.58
CA HIS A 7 -52.06 20.23 -3.74
C HIS A 7 -51.95 18.70 -3.74
N LYS A 8 -51.62 18.12 -4.88
CA LYS A 8 -51.13 16.74 -4.97
C LYS A 8 -49.65 16.81 -4.60
N SER A 9 -49.31 16.25 -3.45
CA SER A 9 -47.93 16.07 -2.98
C SER A 9 -47.10 15.36 -4.05
N ASP A 10 -46.02 15.99 -4.51
CA ASP A 10 -44.95 15.34 -5.26
C ASP A 10 -44.44 14.15 -4.44
N GLN A 11 -44.83 12.95 -4.84
CA GLN A 11 -44.27 11.71 -4.32
C GLN A 11 -42.82 11.65 -4.80
N ASN A 12 -41.91 11.66 -3.84
CA ASN A 12 -40.48 11.46 -4.01
C ASN A 12 -40.19 10.18 -4.83
N ASP A 13 -39.87 10.32 -6.12
CA ASP A 13 -39.28 9.25 -6.91
C ASP A 13 -37.76 9.23 -6.66
N VAL A 14 -37.36 8.66 -5.52
CA VAL A 14 -35.94 8.34 -5.28
C VAL A 14 -35.65 7.01 -5.97
N PRO A 15 -34.66 6.92 -6.88
CA PRO A 15 -34.34 5.68 -7.55
C PRO A 15 -33.94 4.59 -6.52
N PRO A 16 -34.30 3.32 -6.77
CA PRO A 16 -33.98 2.25 -5.85
C PRO A 16 -32.46 2.15 -5.65
N PRO A 17 -32.01 1.81 -4.42
CA PRO A 17 -30.59 1.68 -4.15
C PRO A 17 -29.98 0.61 -5.06
N PRO A 18 -28.73 0.81 -5.53
CA PRO A 18 -28.05 -0.18 -6.33
C PRO A 18 -27.90 -1.49 -5.54
N PRO A 19 -27.90 -2.65 -6.24
CA PRO A 19 -27.69 -3.93 -5.59
C PRO A 19 -26.31 -3.97 -4.89
N PRO A 20 -26.19 -4.67 -3.75
CA PRO A 20 -24.90 -4.85 -3.10
C PRO A 20 -23.94 -5.58 -4.04
N PRO A 21 -22.65 -5.21 -4.06
CA PRO A 21 -21.66 -5.91 -4.86
C PRO A 21 -21.62 -7.39 -4.45
N PRO A 22 -21.45 -8.32 -5.41
CA PRO A 22 -21.31 -9.73 -5.10
C PRO A 22 -20.16 -9.92 -4.10
N LEU A 23 -20.46 -10.61 -2.99
CA LEU A 23 -19.47 -11.13 -2.03
C LEU A 23 -18.67 -12.24 -2.73
N ILE A 24 -17.84 -11.89 -3.71
CA ILE A 24 -16.71 -12.73 -4.07
C ILE A 24 -15.82 -12.71 -2.84
N GLY A 25 -15.82 -13.82 -2.11
CA GLY A 25 -14.87 -14.07 -1.03
C GLY A 25 -13.47 -14.00 -1.61
N LYS A 26 -12.89 -12.79 -1.63
CA LYS A 26 -11.47 -12.60 -1.88
C LYS A 26 -10.76 -13.07 -0.63
N THR A 27 -10.52 -14.38 -0.53
CA THR A 27 -9.50 -14.86 0.39
C THR A 27 -8.21 -14.21 -0.07
N ALA A 28 -7.61 -13.38 0.78
CA ALA A 28 -6.33 -12.76 0.47
C ALA A 28 -5.31 -13.88 0.16
N PRO A 29 -4.41 -13.69 -0.82
CA PRO A 29 -3.36 -14.66 -1.09
C PRO A 29 -2.57 -14.95 0.19
N LYS A 30 -2.35 -16.23 0.49
CA LYS A 30 -1.48 -16.61 1.60
C LYS A 30 -0.05 -16.18 1.27
N LEU A 31 0.58 -15.44 2.18
CA LEU A 31 1.97 -15.03 2.04
C LEU A 31 2.91 -16.25 1.97
N PRO A 32 3.98 -16.19 1.16
CA PRO A 32 4.99 -17.23 1.13
C PRO A 32 5.64 -17.36 2.51
N SER A 33 5.82 -18.59 2.99
CA SER A 33 6.62 -18.85 4.20
C SER A 33 8.08 -18.92 3.76
N VAL A 34 8.81 -17.83 3.94
CA VAL A 34 10.24 -17.75 3.63
C VAL A 34 11.03 -17.85 4.92
N ALA A 35 12.08 -18.67 4.93
CA ALA A 35 12.99 -18.77 6.07
C ALA A 35 13.80 -17.47 6.19
N SER A 36 14.06 -17.02 7.42
CA SER A 36 14.88 -15.82 7.64
C SER A 36 16.35 -16.02 7.25
N GLU A 37 16.79 -17.26 7.06
CA GLU A 37 18.15 -17.63 6.70
C GLU A 37 18.12 -18.53 5.46
N GLY A 38 18.92 -18.19 4.47
CA GLY A 38 19.16 -19.01 3.29
C GLY A 38 20.55 -19.68 3.34
N PRO A 39 20.96 -20.34 2.25
CA PRO A 39 22.31 -20.88 2.11
C PRO A 39 23.40 -19.82 2.35
N ALA A 40 24.61 -20.26 2.72
CA ALA A 40 25.73 -19.36 2.93
C ALA A 40 25.96 -18.45 1.69
N GLY A 41 26.05 -17.13 1.93
CA GLY A 41 26.22 -16.11 0.90
C GLY A 41 24.93 -15.64 0.21
N SER A 42 23.76 -16.22 0.54
CA SER A 42 22.46 -15.71 0.09
C SER A 42 22.00 -14.52 0.93
N TYR A 43 21.32 -13.56 0.31
CA TYR A 43 20.71 -12.42 0.99
C TYR A 43 19.21 -12.62 1.08
N LEU A 44 18.61 -12.28 2.22
CA LEU A 44 17.16 -12.21 2.33
C LEU A 44 16.67 -10.95 1.61
N VAL A 45 15.76 -11.12 0.67
CA VAL A 45 15.07 -10.01 0.02
C VAL A 45 13.72 -9.82 0.69
N GLU A 46 13.31 -8.58 0.93
CA GLU A 46 11.99 -8.27 1.46
C GLU A 46 11.29 -7.24 0.57
N LEU A 47 9.97 -7.35 0.46
CA LEU A 47 9.10 -6.32 -0.07
C LEU A 47 8.65 -5.44 1.09
N LEU A 48 9.11 -4.20 1.08
CA LEU A 48 8.63 -3.16 1.99
C LEU A 48 7.41 -2.49 1.39
N ILE A 49 6.38 -2.31 2.20
CA ILE A 49 5.14 -1.61 1.83
C ILE A 49 5.04 -0.38 2.72
N PHE A 50 5.00 0.78 2.10
CA PHE A 50 4.75 2.07 2.74
C PHE A 50 3.29 2.40 2.46
N ASN A 51 2.49 2.56 3.52
CA ASN A 51 1.11 2.99 3.41
C ASN A 51 1.00 4.32 4.16
N GLY A 52 0.73 5.41 3.44
CA GLY A 52 0.81 6.76 3.99
C GLY A 52 -0.19 7.72 3.37
N TRP A 53 -0.99 8.36 4.21
CA TRP A 53 -1.84 9.49 3.81
C TRP A 53 -0.99 10.75 3.61
N PRO A 54 -1.23 11.60 2.59
CA PRO A 54 -2.27 11.47 1.57
C PRO A 54 -1.83 10.72 0.29
N PHE A 55 -0.54 10.60 -0.03
CA PHE A 55 -0.07 9.95 -1.27
C PHE A 55 1.36 9.39 -1.16
N LYS A 56 1.67 8.65 -0.08
CA LYS A 56 2.97 8.00 0.07
C LYS A 56 2.89 6.47 0.02
N ASP A 57 1.83 5.97 -0.60
CA ASP A 57 1.72 4.56 -0.88
C ASP A 57 2.77 4.20 -1.94
N HIS A 58 3.78 3.46 -1.51
CA HIS A 58 4.83 2.96 -2.37
C HIS A 58 5.38 1.64 -1.82
N TRP A 59 6.20 0.96 -2.59
CA TRP A 59 6.87 -0.27 -2.18
C TRP A 59 8.35 -0.26 -2.55
N ALA A 60 9.18 -0.97 -1.80
CA ALA A 60 10.60 -1.09 -2.09
C ALA A 60 11.06 -2.53 -1.96
N TYR A 61 12.07 -2.90 -2.73
CA TYR A 61 12.86 -4.09 -2.38
C TYR A 61 13.91 -3.71 -1.34
N TRP A 62 14.08 -4.59 -0.37
CA TRP A 62 15.06 -4.49 0.71
C TRP A 62 15.95 -5.70 0.69
N VAL A 63 17.25 -5.51 0.50
CA VAL A 63 18.22 -6.61 0.50
C VAL A 63 18.95 -6.57 1.83
N ARG A 64 18.46 -7.37 2.78
CA ARG A 64 18.88 -7.33 4.19
C ARG A 64 20.37 -7.65 4.34
N SER A 65 21.11 -6.79 5.02
CA SER A 65 22.52 -7.05 5.35
C SER A 65 22.66 -8.23 6.32
N HIS A 66 23.74 -9.00 6.18
CA HIS A 66 24.06 -10.10 7.09
C HIS A 66 24.52 -9.64 8.47
N SER A 67 25.15 -8.45 8.54
CA SER A 67 25.73 -7.94 9.79
C SER A 67 24.75 -7.13 10.62
N ASP A 68 23.86 -6.39 9.95
CA ASP A 68 22.90 -5.50 10.60
C ASP A 68 21.62 -5.43 9.75
N PRO A 69 20.53 -6.10 10.16
CA PRO A 69 19.27 -6.09 9.42
C PRO A 69 18.65 -4.70 9.21
N ASP A 70 18.98 -3.73 10.06
CA ASP A 70 18.41 -2.37 10.02
C ASP A 70 19.14 -1.46 9.03
N ILE A 71 20.38 -1.82 8.66
CA ILE A 71 21.20 -1.09 7.66
C ILE A 71 21.37 -1.94 6.41
N SER A 72 20.67 -1.60 5.33
CA SER A 72 20.68 -2.44 4.13
C SER A 72 20.57 -1.66 2.82
N VAL A 73 20.31 -2.39 1.71
CA VAL A 73 20.10 -1.79 0.40
C VAL A 73 18.61 -1.69 0.09
N GLN A 74 18.15 -0.49 -0.24
CA GLN A 74 16.78 -0.21 -0.67
C GLN A 74 16.74 0.08 -2.17
N LEU A 75 15.82 -0.56 -2.89
CA LEU A 75 15.55 -0.31 -4.30
C LEU A 75 14.09 0.11 -4.45
N HIS A 76 13.85 1.31 -4.95
CA HIS A 76 12.50 1.87 -5.04
C HIS A 76 12.37 2.86 -6.19
N ALA A 77 11.14 3.21 -6.54
CA ALA A 77 10.87 4.38 -7.37
C ALA A 77 10.47 5.54 -6.47
N THR A 78 10.90 6.75 -6.82
CA THR A 78 10.54 7.97 -6.12
C THR A 78 10.12 9.04 -7.12
N GLY A 79 9.30 9.99 -6.69
CA GLY A 79 8.76 11.05 -7.55
C GLY A 79 7.26 11.22 -7.37
N ASP A 80 6.63 11.90 -8.33
CA ASP A 80 5.20 12.22 -8.28
C ASP A 80 4.59 12.32 -9.68
N VAL A 81 3.26 12.33 -9.76
CA VAL A 81 2.51 12.33 -11.03
C VAL A 81 2.83 13.54 -11.92
N ARG A 82 3.20 14.69 -11.34
CA ARG A 82 3.51 15.91 -12.09
C ARG A 82 4.94 15.88 -12.65
N ASN A 83 5.90 15.42 -11.86
CA ASN A 83 7.32 15.48 -12.20
C ASN A 83 7.88 14.17 -12.79
N GLY A 84 7.12 13.08 -12.72
CA GLY A 84 7.54 11.75 -13.12
C GLY A 84 8.21 10.98 -11.97
N PHE A 85 8.70 9.79 -12.30
CA PHE A 85 9.31 8.85 -11.34
C PHE A 85 10.74 8.50 -11.76
N GLU A 86 11.61 8.34 -10.78
CA GLU A 86 13.00 7.90 -10.91
C GLU A 86 13.20 6.60 -10.11
N PHE A 87 13.93 5.65 -10.69
CA PHE A 87 14.39 4.46 -9.95
C PHE A 87 15.68 4.77 -9.19
N GLN A 88 15.69 4.54 -7.89
CA GLN A 88 16.83 4.76 -7.02
C GLN A 88 17.27 3.48 -6.30
N ILE A 89 18.58 3.34 -6.13
CA ILE A 89 19.22 2.31 -5.30
C ILE A 89 19.98 3.02 -4.18
N LYS A 90 19.51 2.89 -2.95
CA LYS A 90 20.16 3.45 -1.75
C LYS A 90 20.92 2.35 -1.03
N ARG A 91 22.21 2.58 -0.78
CA ARG A 91 23.08 1.66 -0.02
C ARG A 91 23.29 2.22 1.39
N ASN A 92 23.48 1.34 2.37
CA ASN A 92 23.59 1.72 3.79
C ASN A 92 22.39 2.58 4.24
N TYR A 93 21.21 2.26 3.75
CA TYR A 93 20.00 2.92 4.19
C TYR A 93 19.68 2.39 5.58
N ASP A 94 19.48 3.31 6.53
CA ASP A 94 19.20 3.02 7.93
C ASP A 94 17.77 3.48 8.27
N PHE A 95 16.93 2.60 8.83
CA PHE A 95 15.59 2.98 9.26
C PHE A 95 15.54 3.85 10.51
N HIS A 96 16.62 3.91 11.29
CA HIS A 96 16.71 4.72 12.50
C HIS A 96 17.05 6.19 12.22
N ASP A 97 17.47 6.52 11.00
CA ASP A 97 17.69 7.90 10.58
C ASP A 97 16.38 8.71 10.63
N GLU A 98 16.44 9.91 11.20
CA GLU A 98 15.27 10.80 11.37
C GLU A 98 14.58 11.18 10.05
N ASN A 99 15.31 11.08 8.93
CA ASN A 99 14.82 11.38 7.59
C ASN A 99 14.37 10.14 6.80
N SER A 100 14.51 8.95 7.39
CA SER A 100 14.14 7.70 6.74
C SER A 100 12.65 7.44 6.83
N GLU A 101 12.06 7.04 5.71
CA GLU A 101 10.70 6.52 5.70
C GLU A 101 10.70 5.11 6.29
N CYS A 102 9.86 4.91 7.32
CA CYS A 102 9.67 3.62 7.97
C CYS A 102 8.54 2.85 7.27
N PRO A 103 8.77 1.59 6.86
CA PRO A 103 7.76 0.80 6.17
C PRO A 103 6.64 0.39 7.13
N SER A 104 5.42 0.35 6.62
CA SER A 104 4.26 -0.15 7.37
C SER A 104 4.25 -1.68 7.47
N THR A 105 4.85 -2.37 6.50
CA THR A 105 4.92 -3.83 6.46
C THR A 105 6.16 -4.27 5.69
N GLY A 106 6.85 -5.30 6.19
CA GLY A 106 7.88 -6.03 5.45
C GLY A 106 7.40 -7.45 5.16
N VAL A 107 7.53 -7.89 3.90
CA VAL A 107 7.16 -9.24 3.47
C VAL A 107 8.42 -9.93 2.93
N PRO A 108 8.88 -11.04 3.53
CA PRO A 108 10.06 -11.73 3.03
C PRO A 108 9.78 -12.38 1.67
N LEU A 109 10.72 -12.18 0.76
CA LEU A 109 10.80 -12.77 -0.57
C LEU A 109 11.98 -13.76 -0.56
N GLN A 110 11.82 -14.87 -1.27
CA GLN A 110 12.70 -16.04 -1.22
C GLN A 110 14.18 -15.75 -1.40
#